data_AF-N6XH31-F1
#
_entry.id   AF-N6XH31-F1
#
_cell.length_a   1.000
_cell.length_b   1.000
_cell.length_c   1.000
_cell.angle_alpha   90.00
_cell.angle_beta   90.00
_cell.angle_gamma   90.00
#
_symmetry.space_group_name_H-M   'P 1'
#
loop_
_entity.id
_entity.type
_entity.pdbx_description
1 polymer ?
#
loop_
_entity_poly.entity_id
_entity_poly.type
_entity_poly.pdbx_seq_one_letter_code
_entity_poly.pdbx_strand_id
1 'polypeptide(L)'
;MRPLPPRRELFSDPTVPCPHAPRPQLGQARALRWIASLTVVLLVLCVITGTLQAGNPTPVSSKHQDGFFPPTADLAAALEQARVSGHKGVAVLFEMEGCGECAKLRATTFKDSRLRETYEGSFVTVSLMADQPLPLLGFDRQPTPQTEFARAERVFALPTLVFYDLDGLAVARQLGSAGDAAQWIRLARYVRDKGYEEAPFSHWRPAE
;
A
#
# COMPACT_ATOMS: atom_id res chain seq x y z
N MET A 1 -48.93 -1.09 16.60
CA MET A 1 -49.00 -2.08 15.51
C MET A 1 -50.47 -2.30 15.17
N ARG A 2 -50.91 -1.94 13.96
CA ARG A 2 -52.29 -2.09 13.48
C ARG A 2 -52.45 -3.47 12.80
N PRO A 3 -53.51 -4.25 13.06
CA PRO A 3 -53.71 -5.52 12.38
C PRO A 3 -54.14 -5.28 10.92
N LEU A 4 -53.58 -6.07 10.00
CA LEU A 4 -53.94 -6.11 8.58
C LEU A 4 -55.27 -6.86 8.40
N PRO A 5 -56.20 -6.38 7.54
CA PRO A 5 -57.42 -7.10 7.22
C PRO A 5 -57.14 -8.29 6.26
N PRO A 6 -58.01 -9.32 6.27
CA PRO A 6 -57.78 -10.56 5.53
C PRO A 6 -57.93 -10.40 4.01
N ARG A 7 -57.05 -11.08 3.27
CA ARG A 7 -57.10 -11.20 1.80
C ARG A 7 -58.42 -11.85 1.36
N ARG A 8 -59.16 -11.15 0.51
CA ARG A 8 -60.31 -11.70 -0.20
C ARG A 8 -59.79 -12.42 -1.43
N GLU A 9 -59.90 -13.74 -1.43
CA GLU A 9 -59.64 -14.64 -2.56
C GLU A 9 -60.47 -14.18 -3.77
N LEU A 10 -59.79 -13.67 -4.80
CA LEU A 10 -60.41 -13.28 -6.06
C LEU A 10 -60.66 -14.55 -6.86
N PHE A 11 -61.84 -15.16 -6.64
CA PHE A 11 -62.33 -16.25 -7.47
C PHE A 11 -62.34 -15.79 -8.94
N SER A 12 -61.52 -16.44 -9.75
CA SER A 12 -61.52 -16.28 -11.21
C SER A 12 -62.67 -17.09 -11.78
N ASP A 13 -63.63 -16.40 -12.40
CA ASP A 13 -64.81 -16.98 -13.04
C ASP A 13 -64.41 -17.78 -14.29
N PRO A 14 -64.71 -19.08 -14.37
CA PRO A 14 -64.33 -19.93 -15.51
C PRO A 14 -65.19 -19.72 -16.78
N THR A 15 -66.16 -18.80 -16.77
CA THR A 15 -67.08 -18.62 -17.90
C THR A 15 -66.73 -17.48 -18.87
N VAL A 16 -65.66 -16.73 -18.62
CA VAL A 16 -65.22 -15.63 -19.52
C VAL A 16 -64.26 -16.16 -20.59
N PRO A 17 -64.63 -16.15 -21.89
CA PRO A 17 -63.69 -16.50 -22.95
C PRO A 17 -62.65 -15.39 -23.10
N CYS A 18 -61.36 -15.75 -23.04
CA CYS A 18 -60.27 -14.82 -23.29
C CYS A 18 -60.34 -14.23 -24.71
N PRO A 19 -60.10 -12.92 -24.90
CA PRO A 19 -59.99 -12.35 -26.24
C PRO A 19 -58.78 -12.94 -26.97
N HIS A 20 -59.02 -13.46 -28.18
CA HIS A 20 -57.98 -13.99 -29.05
C HIS A 20 -57.03 -12.88 -29.49
N ALA A 21 -55.75 -13.02 -29.13
CA ALA A 21 -54.69 -12.18 -29.66
C ALA A 21 -54.47 -12.48 -31.16
N PRO A 22 -54.34 -11.47 -32.03
CA PRO A 22 -54.03 -11.69 -33.44
C PRO A 22 -52.58 -12.18 -33.62
N ARG A 23 -52.40 -13.18 -34.49
CA ARG A 23 -51.07 -13.71 -34.86
C ARG A 23 -50.31 -12.67 -35.70
N PRO A 24 -49.04 -12.36 -35.37
CA PRO A 24 -48.22 -11.50 -36.23
C PRO A 24 -47.81 -12.27 -37.49
N GLN A 25 -47.99 -11.61 -38.64
CA GLN A 25 -47.58 -12.13 -39.95
C GLN A 25 -46.07 -12.03 -40.14
N LEU A 26 -45.51 -13.10 -40.70
CA LEU A 26 -44.12 -13.24 -41.10
C LEU A 26 -43.87 -12.37 -42.33
N GLY A 27 -43.21 -11.22 -42.16
CA GLY A 27 -42.95 -10.33 -43.29
C GLY A 27 -41.92 -9.24 -43.00
N GLN A 28 -40.80 -9.32 -43.73
CA GLN A 28 -39.86 -8.25 -44.02
C GLN A 28 -38.70 -8.04 -43.03
N ALA A 29 -37.81 -9.04 -43.07
CA ALA A 29 -36.38 -8.80 -43.02
C ALA A 29 -35.95 -7.77 -44.09
N ARG A 30 -35.31 -6.66 -43.66
CA ARG A 30 -34.17 -6.00 -44.35
C ARG A 30 -33.79 -4.62 -43.78
N ALA A 31 -34.63 -3.99 -42.95
CA ALA A 31 -34.36 -2.63 -42.46
C ALA A 31 -33.64 -2.55 -41.10
N LEU A 32 -33.28 -3.68 -40.48
CA LEU A 32 -32.75 -3.74 -39.10
C LEU A 32 -31.27 -4.13 -39.03
N ARG A 33 -30.45 -3.76 -40.02
CA ARG A 33 -28.99 -3.97 -39.95
C ARG A 33 -28.21 -2.70 -39.64
N TRP A 34 -28.79 -1.53 -39.89
CA TRP A 34 -28.12 -0.23 -39.72
C TRP A 34 -28.18 0.28 -38.27
N ILE A 35 -29.30 0.04 -37.57
CA ILE A 35 -29.51 0.54 -36.20
C ILE A 35 -28.64 -0.24 -35.18
N ALA A 36 -28.45 -1.54 -35.38
CA ALA A 36 -27.61 -2.38 -34.51
C ALA A 36 -26.10 -2.09 -34.66
N SER A 37 -25.68 -1.50 -35.79
CA SER A 37 -24.27 -1.16 -36.01
C SER A 37 -23.88 0.15 -35.31
N LEU A 38 -24.80 1.11 -35.22
CA LEU A 38 -24.58 2.40 -34.54
C LEU A 38 -24.52 2.27 -33.02
N THR A 39 -25.32 1.39 -32.41
CA THR A 39 -25.28 1.12 -30.96
C THR A 39 -24.03 0.37 -30.53
N VAL A 40 -23.53 -0.57 -31.35
CA VAL A 40 -22.26 -1.29 -31.07
C VAL A 40 -21.06 -0.35 -31.20
N VAL A 41 -21.02 0.55 -32.18
CA VAL A 41 -19.94 1.55 -32.32
C VAL A 41 -19.96 2.55 -31.16
N LEU A 42 -21.13 3.00 -30.71
CA LEU A 42 -21.25 3.92 -29.55
C LEU A 42 -20.81 3.26 -28.23
N LEU A 43 -21.10 1.98 -28.04
CA LEU A 43 -20.63 1.19 -26.88
C LEU A 43 -19.12 0.95 -26.91
N VAL A 44 -18.53 0.68 -28.08
CA VAL A 44 -17.07 0.55 -28.23
C VAL A 44 -16.36 1.90 -28.01
N LEU A 45 -16.96 3.02 -28.40
CA LEU A 45 -16.39 4.36 -28.19
C LEU A 45 -16.29 4.74 -26.70
N CYS A 46 -17.27 4.35 -25.88
CA CYS A 46 -17.22 4.56 -24.42
C CYS A 46 -16.17 3.69 -23.70
N VAL A 47 -15.79 2.54 -24.26
CA VAL A 47 -14.72 1.69 -23.70
C VAL A 47 -13.34 2.32 -23.96
N ILE A 48 -13.19 3.16 -24.99
CA ILE A 48 -11.91 3.78 -25.36
C ILE A 48 -11.67 5.10 -24.59
N THR A 49 -12.72 5.78 -24.10
CA THR A 49 -12.61 7.10 -23.44
C THR A 49 -12.58 7.08 -21.92
N GLY A 50 -12.60 5.89 -21.30
CA GLY A 50 -12.49 5.73 -19.84
C GLY A 50 -11.06 5.88 -19.32
N THR A 51 -10.37 6.97 -19.63
CA THR A 51 -9.10 7.29 -18.95
C THR A 51 -9.42 7.79 -17.54
N LEU A 52 -9.38 6.86 -16.59
CA LEU A 52 -9.27 7.14 -15.16
C LEU A 52 -8.06 8.05 -14.93
N GLN A 53 -8.31 9.32 -14.57
CA GLN A 53 -7.28 10.18 -14.00
C GLN A 53 -6.94 9.64 -12.61
N ALA A 54 -5.82 8.91 -12.53
CA ALA A 54 -5.12 8.74 -11.27
C ALA A 54 -4.70 10.13 -10.78
N GLY A 55 -5.20 10.57 -9.63
CA GLY A 55 -4.73 11.81 -9.00
C GLY A 55 -3.23 11.71 -8.77
N ASN A 56 -2.47 12.66 -9.34
CA ASN A 56 -1.03 12.71 -9.08
C ASN A 56 -0.80 12.98 -7.58
N PRO A 57 -0.08 12.10 -6.87
CA PRO A 57 0.24 12.35 -5.47
C PRO A 57 1.08 13.63 -5.39
N THR A 58 0.63 14.59 -4.56
CA THR A 58 1.39 15.80 -4.26
C THR A 58 2.73 15.43 -3.62
N PRO A 59 3.84 16.06 -4.02
CA PRO A 59 5.13 15.79 -3.40
C PRO A 59 5.07 16.21 -1.92
N VAL A 60 5.20 15.22 -1.04
CA VAL A 60 5.32 15.43 0.40
C VAL A 60 6.68 16.07 0.66
N SER A 61 6.69 17.40 0.76
CA SER A 61 7.90 18.18 0.99
C SER A 61 8.30 18.09 2.46
N SER A 62 8.94 16.98 2.86
CA SER A 62 9.60 16.90 4.17
C SER A 62 10.93 17.66 4.10
N LYS A 63 11.19 18.52 5.08
CA LYS A 63 12.31 19.48 5.13
C LYS A 63 13.71 18.82 5.29
N HIS A 64 13.80 17.49 5.23
CA HIS A 64 14.97 16.72 5.65
C HIS A 64 15.43 15.67 4.62
N GLN A 65 15.34 15.96 3.32
CA GLN A 65 15.76 15.02 2.27
C GLN A 65 17.27 15.07 2.03
N ASP A 66 18.02 14.28 2.81
CA ASP A 66 19.45 13.98 2.60
C ASP A 66 19.69 12.83 1.61
N GLY A 67 18.63 12.35 0.97
CA GLY A 67 18.61 11.24 0.01
C GLY A 67 18.84 9.85 0.62
N PHE A 68 19.07 9.72 1.93
CA PHE A 68 19.37 8.41 2.53
C PHE A 68 18.13 7.54 2.74
N PHE A 69 17.08 8.14 3.30
CA PHE A 69 15.77 7.52 3.50
C PHE A 69 14.71 8.37 2.79
N PRO A 70 14.57 8.24 1.46
CA PRO A 70 13.59 8.98 0.69
C PRO A 70 12.16 8.59 1.12
N PRO A 71 11.20 9.53 1.08
CA PRO A 71 9.81 9.21 1.39
C PRO A 71 9.22 8.24 0.35
N THR A 72 8.34 7.35 0.79
CA THR A 72 7.60 6.43 -0.10
C THR A 72 6.10 6.45 0.16
N ALA A 73 5.33 6.04 -0.85
CA ALA A 73 3.90 5.74 -0.76
C ALA A 73 3.59 4.25 -1.08
N ASP A 74 4.62 3.43 -1.32
CA ASP A 74 4.44 2.03 -1.72
C ASP A 74 5.54 1.15 -1.11
N LEU A 75 5.20 0.45 -0.02
CA LEU A 75 6.08 -0.52 0.62
C LEU A 75 6.12 -1.85 -0.13
N ALA A 76 5.06 -2.23 -0.84
CA ALA A 76 5.06 -3.41 -1.67
C ALA A 76 6.08 -3.27 -2.81
N ALA A 77 6.15 -2.11 -3.47
CA ALA A 77 7.16 -1.81 -4.47
C ALA A 77 8.59 -1.81 -3.88
N ALA A 78 8.78 -1.26 -2.68
CA ALA A 78 10.07 -1.29 -1.99
C ALA A 78 10.52 -2.74 -1.68
N LEU A 79 9.59 -3.60 -1.28
CA LEU A 79 9.85 -5.01 -1.01
C LEU A 79 10.20 -5.79 -2.29
N GLU A 80 9.48 -5.56 -3.38
CA GLU A 80 9.80 -6.15 -4.67
C GLU A 80 11.17 -5.67 -5.18
N GLN A 81 11.48 -4.39 -5.03
CA GLN A 81 12.81 -3.86 -5.35
C GLN A 81 13.90 -4.55 -4.51
N ALA A 82 13.65 -4.78 -3.22
CA ALA A 82 14.59 -5.50 -2.37
C ALA A 82 14.87 -6.91 -2.89
N ARG A 83 13.82 -7.63 -3.34
CA ARG A 83 13.94 -8.97 -3.95
C ARG A 83 14.76 -8.93 -5.24
N VAL A 84 14.44 -8.01 -6.15
CA VAL A 84 15.11 -7.91 -7.47
C VAL A 84 16.57 -7.52 -7.35
N SER A 85 16.91 -6.61 -6.43
CA SER A 85 18.27 -6.14 -6.21
C SER A 85 19.13 -7.07 -5.34
N GLY A 86 18.58 -8.20 -4.86
CA GLY A 86 19.29 -9.12 -3.98
C GLY A 86 19.55 -8.58 -2.56
N HIS A 87 18.82 -7.53 -2.17
CA HIS A 87 18.86 -6.98 -0.81
C HIS A 87 18.21 -7.95 0.17
N LYS A 88 18.45 -7.72 1.47
CA LYS A 88 17.95 -8.55 2.57
C LYS A 88 16.59 -8.12 3.10
N GLY A 89 16.09 -6.98 2.64
CA GLY A 89 14.81 -6.44 3.10
C GLY A 89 14.68 -4.94 2.88
N VAL A 90 13.78 -4.33 3.65
CA VAL A 90 13.47 -2.90 3.61
C VAL A 90 13.78 -2.29 4.98
N ALA A 91 14.52 -1.18 4.98
CA ALA A 91 14.76 -0.38 6.17
C ALA A 91 13.84 0.85 6.14
N VAL A 92 12.88 0.90 7.06
CA VAL A 92 11.87 1.97 7.13
C VAL A 92 12.17 2.89 8.31
N LEU A 93 12.44 4.16 8.01
CA LEU A 93 12.59 5.20 9.01
C LEU A 93 11.25 5.90 9.23
N PHE A 94 10.69 5.75 10.43
CA PHE A 94 9.52 6.49 10.88
C PHE A 94 9.96 7.82 11.50
N GLU A 95 9.37 8.90 11.02
CA GLU A 95 9.63 10.26 11.48
C GLU A 95 8.33 11.07 11.54
N MET A 96 8.42 12.34 11.94
CA MET A 96 7.31 13.28 11.88
C MET A 96 7.80 14.67 11.48
N GLU A 97 6.87 15.52 11.03
CA GLU A 97 7.20 16.91 10.77
C GLU A 97 7.63 17.64 12.06
N GLY A 98 8.69 18.44 12.00
CA GLY A 98 9.19 19.20 13.15
C GLY A 98 9.91 18.37 14.22
N CYS A 99 10.25 17.12 13.96
CA CYS A 99 10.97 16.24 14.90
C CYS A 99 12.46 16.62 15.06
N GLY A 100 12.83 17.20 16.21
CA GLY A 100 14.21 17.58 16.51
C GLY A 100 15.20 16.40 16.54
N GLU A 101 14.81 15.27 17.12
CA GLU A 101 15.66 14.07 17.18
C GLU A 101 15.87 13.42 15.79
N CYS A 102 14.86 13.51 14.92
CA CYS A 102 14.95 13.04 13.54
C CYS A 102 15.93 13.91 12.75
N ALA A 103 15.81 15.24 12.87
CA ALA A 103 16.76 16.18 12.26
C ALA A 103 18.19 15.97 12.76
N LYS A 104 18.37 15.71 14.06
CA LYS A 104 19.67 15.39 14.66
C LYS A 104 20.26 14.12 14.06
N LEU A 105 19.50 13.02 14.02
CA LEU A 105 19.96 11.74 13.44
C LEU A 105 20.46 11.91 12.00
N ARG A 106 19.69 12.64 11.18
CA ARG A 106 20.03 12.95 9.78
C ARG A 106 21.25 13.84 9.62
N ALA A 107 21.45 14.78 10.55
CA ALA A 107 22.58 15.70 10.56
C ALA A 107 23.88 15.09 11.12
N THR A 108 23.79 13.99 11.88
CA THR A 108 24.95 13.34 12.53
C THR A 108 25.20 11.93 12.00
N THR A 109 24.63 10.90 12.62
CA THR A 109 24.96 9.48 12.39
C THR A 109 24.72 9.07 10.95
N PHE A 110 23.68 9.60 10.30
CA PHE A 110 23.36 9.31 8.89
C PHE A 110 24.25 10.04 7.86
N LYS A 111 25.19 10.87 8.31
CA LYS A 111 26.25 11.44 7.45
C LYS A 111 27.46 10.53 7.30
N ASP A 112 27.59 9.50 8.12
CA ASP A 112 28.68 8.53 8.02
C ASP A 112 28.56 7.71 6.73
N SER A 113 29.56 7.78 5.85
CA SER A 113 29.52 7.12 4.54
C SER A 113 29.51 5.60 4.65
N ARG A 114 30.25 5.04 5.61
CA ARG A 114 30.31 3.58 5.82
C ARG A 114 28.96 3.04 6.27
N LEU A 115 28.25 3.79 7.10
CA LEU A 115 26.89 3.47 7.49
C LEU A 115 25.97 3.47 6.28
N ARG A 116 26.00 4.53 5.47
CA ARG A 116 25.17 4.63 4.27
C ARG A 116 25.41 3.48 3.30
N GLU A 117 26.68 3.21 2.98
CA GLU A 117 27.08 2.09 2.11
C GLU A 117 26.59 0.73 2.66
N THR A 118 26.67 0.52 3.99
CA THR A 118 26.20 -0.72 4.61
C THR A 118 24.69 -0.89 4.42
N TYR A 119 23.93 0.19 4.60
CA TYR A 119 22.48 0.18 4.50
C TYR A 119 22.02 0.06 3.04
N GLU A 120 22.47 0.96 2.16
CA GLU A 120 22.12 0.98 0.73
C GLU A 120 22.59 -0.29 0.01
N GLY A 121 23.69 -0.92 0.46
CA GLY A 121 24.15 -2.20 -0.08
C GLY A 121 23.29 -3.41 0.36
N SER A 122 22.58 -3.31 1.48
CA SER A 122 21.88 -4.46 2.10
C SER A 122 20.36 -4.33 2.10
N PHE A 123 19.81 -3.12 1.95
CA PHE A 123 18.39 -2.83 2.12
C PHE A 123 17.92 -1.77 1.14
N VAL A 124 16.62 -1.82 0.81
CA VAL A 124 15.94 -0.65 0.26
C VAL A 124 15.59 0.29 1.43
N THR A 125 16.09 1.52 1.41
CA THR A 125 15.84 2.52 2.47
C THR A 125 14.67 3.42 2.09
N VAL A 126 13.71 3.59 3.00
CA VAL A 126 12.53 4.46 2.78
C VAL A 126 12.10 5.13 4.09
N SER A 127 11.42 6.27 4.01
CA SER A 127 10.82 6.93 5.17
C SER A 127 9.30 7.04 5.08
N LEU A 128 8.66 7.06 6.25
CA LEU A 128 7.22 7.27 6.45
C LEU A 128 7.00 8.31 7.55
N MET A 129 5.94 9.10 7.41
CA MET A 129 5.47 10.06 8.41
C MET A 129 4.48 9.39 9.35
N ALA A 130 4.85 9.29 10.63
CA ALA A 130 4.03 8.68 11.67
C ALA A 130 2.90 9.59 12.17
N ASP A 131 2.94 10.89 11.84
CA ASP A 131 1.97 11.91 12.26
C ASP A 131 1.01 12.38 11.15
N GLN A 132 1.29 12.04 9.89
CA GLN A 132 0.49 12.46 8.73
C GLN A 132 -0.25 11.26 8.10
N PRO A 133 -1.57 11.33 7.88
CA PRO A 133 -2.36 10.24 7.29
C PRO A 133 -2.18 10.17 5.76
N LEU A 134 -0.93 10.14 5.31
CA LEU A 134 -0.58 10.06 3.89
C LEU A 134 -0.97 8.68 3.33
N PRO A 135 -1.39 8.60 2.06
CA PRO A 135 -1.65 7.32 1.40
C PRO A 135 -0.40 6.45 1.38
N LEU A 136 -0.57 5.17 1.69
CA LEU A 136 0.48 4.16 1.62
C LEU A 136 -0.12 2.83 1.15
N LEU A 137 0.58 2.15 0.25
CA LEU A 137 0.35 0.75 -0.06
C LEU A 137 1.26 -0.09 0.84
N GLY A 138 0.67 -0.87 1.77
CA GLY A 138 1.41 -1.71 2.71
C GLY A 138 2.12 -2.89 2.05
N PHE A 139 2.92 -3.63 2.81
CA PHE A 139 3.60 -4.86 2.33
C PHE A 139 2.60 -5.94 1.88
N ASP A 140 1.43 -5.99 2.50
CA ASP A 140 0.29 -6.85 2.14
C ASP A 140 -0.51 -6.35 0.92
N ARG A 141 -0.05 -5.26 0.29
CA ARG A 141 -0.72 -4.56 -0.80
C ARG A 141 -2.09 -3.97 -0.43
N GLN A 142 -2.34 -3.76 0.86
CA GLN A 142 -3.56 -3.07 1.30
C GLN A 142 -3.32 -1.56 1.42
N PRO A 143 -4.25 -0.73 0.91
CA PRO A 143 -4.21 0.71 1.15
C PRO A 143 -4.36 0.99 2.65
N THR A 144 -3.32 1.54 3.26
CA THR A 144 -3.26 1.84 4.70
C THR A 144 -2.67 3.24 4.87
N PRO A 145 -3.27 4.17 5.64
CA PRO A 145 -2.63 5.45 5.93
C PRO A 145 -1.31 5.28 6.68
N GLN A 146 -0.31 6.11 6.42
CA GLN A 146 1.01 6.01 7.08
C GLN A 146 0.92 6.07 8.62
N THR A 147 0.02 6.90 9.17
CA THR A 147 -0.27 6.96 10.62
C THR A 147 -0.79 5.64 11.19
N GLU A 148 -1.65 4.94 10.45
CA GLU A 148 -2.22 3.66 10.89
C GLU A 148 -1.22 2.53 10.74
N PHE A 149 -0.39 2.55 9.69
CA PHE A 149 0.73 1.63 9.54
C PHE A 149 1.73 1.79 10.69
N ALA A 150 2.14 3.03 11.00
CA ALA A 150 3.02 3.32 12.12
C ALA A 150 2.42 2.87 13.47
N ARG A 151 1.11 3.05 13.68
CA ARG A 151 0.40 2.56 14.86
C ARG A 151 0.42 1.03 14.96
N ALA A 152 0.13 0.33 13.86
CA ALA A 152 0.15 -1.14 13.81
C ALA A 152 1.54 -1.70 14.12
N GLU A 153 2.58 -1.03 13.62
CA GLU A 153 3.99 -1.31 13.89
C GLU A 153 4.44 -0.91 15.30
N ARG A 154 3.53 -0.36 16.11
CA ARG A 154 3.78 0.12 17.49
C ARG A 154 4.90 1.16 17.55
N VAL A 155 4.94 2.08 16.60
CA VAL A 155 5.84 3.24 16.64
C VAL A 155 5.32 4.24 17.68
N PHE A 156 5.97 4.30 18.85
CA PHE A 156 5.60 5.20 19.95
C PHE A 156 6.68 6.25 20.28
N ALA A 157 7.84 6.17 19.63
CA ALA A 157 8.95 7.11 19.78
C ALA A 157 9.54 7.42 18.40
N LEU A 158 10.12 8.61 18.22
CA LEU A 158 10.71 9.04 16.96
C LEU A 158 12.12 9.60 17.18
N PRO A 159 13.05 9.42 16.22
CA PRO A 159 12.91 8.53 15.06
C PRO A 159 12.83 7.06 15.50
N THR A 160 12.13 6.22 14.75
CA THR A 160 12.21 4.76 14.90
C THR A 160 12.59 4.17 13.55
N LEU A 161 13.68 3.41 13.52
CA LEU A 161 14.06 2.62 12.36
C LEU A 161 13.57 1.19 12.58
N VAL A 162 12.84 0.64 11.60
CA VAL A 162 12.42 -0.76 11.58
C VAL A 162 12.98 -1.45 10.35
N PHE A 163 13.54 -2.64 10.53
CA PHE A 163 13.95 -3.51 9.44
C PHE A 163 12.89 -4.56 9.21
N TYR A 164 12.47 -4.69 7.95
CA TYR A 164 11.59 -5.73 7.47
C TYR A 164 12.39 -6.70 6.62
N ASP A 165 12.21 -8.00 6.85
CA ASP A 165 12.77 -9.03 5.97
C ASP A 165 12.04 -9.06 4.62
N LEU A 166 12.42 -10.01 3.76
CA LEU A 166 11.80 -10.16 2.45
C LEU A 166 10.32 -10.57 2.52
N ASP A 167 9.85 -11.16 3.62
CA ASP A 167 8.45 -11.53 3.81
C ASP A 167 7.61 -10.38 4.38
N GLY A 168 8.21 -9.20 4.56
CA GLY A 168 7.57 -8.02 5.11
C GLY A 168 7.40 -8.07 6.63
N LEU A 169 8.12 -8.96 7.32
CA LEU A 169 8.06 -9.10 8.77
C LEU A 169 9.10 -8.21 9.44
N ALA A 170 8.69 -7.48 10.48
CA ALA A 170 9.59 -6.66 11.27
C ALA A 170 10.54 -7.54 12.12
N VAL A 171 11.84 -7.52 11.82
CA VAL A 171 12.85 -8.40 12.44
C VAL A 171 13.79 -7.69 13.42
N ALA A 172 13.97 -6.37 13.28
CA ALA A 172 14.75 -5.57 14.21
C ALA A 172 14.30 -4.11 14.22
N ARG A 173 14.58 -3.39 15.31
CA ARG A 173 14.26 -1.97 15.44
C ARG A 173 15.30 -1.21 16.26
N GLN A 174 15.50 0.06 15.92
CA GLN A 174 16.29 1.02 16.68
C GLN A 174 15.39 2.21 17.04
N LEU A 175 15.33 2.53 18.33
CA LEU A 175 14.57 3.68 18.83
C LEU A 175 15.51 4.86 19.07
N GLY A 176 15.05 6.05 18.70
CA GLY A 176 15.73 7.32 18.94
C GLY A 176 16.97 7.53 18.06
N SER A 177 17.64 8.66 18.31
CA SER A 177 18.86 9.07 17.61
C SER A 177 20.16 8.58 18.26
N ALA A 178 20.04 7.77 19.32
CA ALA A 178 21.17 7.36 20.15
C ALA A 178 22.09 6.37 19.42
N GLY A 179 23.37 6.41 19.79
CA GLY A 179 24.39 5.50 19.30
C GLY A 179 25.24 6.06 18.16
N ASP A 180 26.44 5.52 18.03
CA ASP A 180 27.41 5.90 17.01
C ASP A 180 27.21 5.09 15.71
N ALA A 181 27.88 5.50 14.63
CA ALA A 181 27.77 4.80 13.35
C ALA A 181 28.14 3.30 13.45
N ALA A 182 29.08 2.93 14.31
CA ALA A 182 29.50 1.54 14.47
C ALA A 182 28.39 0.66 15.06
N GLN A 183 27.62 1.18 16.02
CA GLN A 183 26.46 0.49 16.59
C GLN A 183 25.34 0.31 15.56
N TRP A 184 25.04 1.33 14.77
CA TRP A 184 24.03 1.26 13.70
C TRP A 184 24.45 0.29 12.59
N ILE A 185 25.73 0.31 12.18
CA ILE A 185 26.29 -0.66 11.24
C ILE A 185 26.19 -2.08 11.80
N ARG A 186 26.46 -2.29 13.09
CA ARG A 186 26.32 -3.61 13.73
C ARG A 186 24.87 -4.10 13.66
N LEU A 187 23.89 -3.24 13.89
CA LEU A 187 22.48 -3.58 13.76
C LEU A 187 22.10 -3.95 12.31
N ALA A 188 22.58 -3.20 11.33
CA ALA A 188 22.39 -3.54 9.92
C ALA A 188 22.99 -4.91 9.58
N ARG A 189 24.19 -5.22 10.08
CA ARG A 189 24.80 -6.56 9.90
C ARG A 189 23.99 -7.66 10.57
N TYR A 190 23.50 -7.43 11.79
CA TYR A 190 22.65 -8.39 12.50
C TYR A 190 21.43 -8.78 11.66
N VAL A 191 20.78 -7.82 11.00
CA VAL A 191 19.66 -8.13 10.11
C VAL A 191 20.12 -8.78 8.80
N ARG A 192 21.16 -8.24 8.16
CA ARG A 192 21.71 -8.75 6.89
C ARG A 192 22.13 -10.22 6.99
N ASP A 193 22.74 -10.58 8.10
CA ASP A 193 23.28 -11.92 8.37
C ASP A 193 22.25 -12.83 9.05
N LYS A 194 21.00 -12.38 9.18
CA LYS A 194 19.91 -13.13 9.86
C LYS A 194 20.26 -13.53 11.30
N GLY A 195 21.07 -12.72 12.00
CA GLY A 195 21.46 -12.97 13.38
C GLY A 195 20.29 -13.09 14.35
N TYR A 196 19.13 -12.55 14.00
CA TYR A 196 17.89 -12.71 14.78
C TYR A 196 17.33 -14.13 14.81
N GLU A 197 17.76 -15.00 13.89
CA GLU A 197 17.44 -16.43 13.91
C GLU A 197 18.35 -17.20 14.90
N GLU A 198 19.48 -16.61 15.29
CA GLU A 198 20.50 -17.26 16.12
C GLU A 198 20.42 -16.83 17.60
N ALA A 199 20.38 -15.51 17.84
CA ALA A 199 20.44 -14.95 19.19
C ALA A 199 19.86 -13.53 19.23
N PRO A 200 19.41 -13.05 20.41
CA PRO A 200 19.08 -11.64 20.59
C PRO A 200 20.27 -10.72 20.28
N PHE A 201 20.01 -9.52 19.74
CA PHE A 201 21.03 -8.55 19.33
C PHE A 201 22.13 -8.28 20.37
N SER A 202 21.79 -8.26 21.67
CA SER A 202 22.75 -8.05 22.76
C SER A 202 23.80 -9.16 22.90
N HIS A 203 23.49 -10.37 22.43
CA HIS A 203 24.37 -11.54 22.51
C HIS A 203 24.94 -11.94 21.15
N TRP A 204 24.40 -11.40 20.06
CA TRP A 204 24.84 -11.72 18.72
C TRP A 204 26.22 -11.12 18.39
N ARG A 205 27.06 -11.92 17.74
CA ARG A 205 28.32 -11.48 17.16
C ARG A 205 28.36 -11.86 15.68
N PRO A 206 28.88 -10.99 14.80
CA PRO A 206 29.10 -11.36 13.42
C PRO A 206 30.09 -12.52 13.35
N ALA A 207 29.88 -13.43 12.40
CA ALA A 207 30.90 -14.40 12.01
C ALA A 207 32.15 -13.64 11.52
N GLU A 208 33.33 -14.14 11.88
CA GLU A 208 34.62 -13.58 11.47
C GLU A 208 34.88 -13.72 9.96
#